data_AF-A0A2E5AC67-F1
#
_entry.id   AF-A0A2E5AC67-F1
#
_cell.length_a   1.000
_cell.length_b   1.000
_cell.length_c   1.000
_cell.angle_alpha   90.00
_cell.angle_beta   90.00
_cell.angle_gamma   90.00
#
_symmetry.space_group_name_H-M   'P 1'
#
loop_
_entity.id
_entity.type
_entity.pdbx_description
1 polymer ?
#
loop_
_entity_poly.entity_id
_entity_poly.type
_entity_poly.pdbx_seq_one_letter_code
_entity_poly.pdbx_strand_id
1 'polypeptide(L)'
;MYRPFQMCILYTPMEIEMSQPFVMIVHTDEAESGFSAFFPDAPGCVAAGETLGQLKADAASALRSHIDVSREEGLAIPVARDFDAVLSDPDVQENLKDAFVILEVRPLARSGRVKRVNITIDEFALDIIDRAAERVGSTRSAFMASAALEASEDANAA
;
A
#
# COMPACT_ATOMS: atom_id res chain seq x y z
N MET A 1 -15.44 -42.86 9.68
CA MET A 1 -14.08 -42.62 10.18
C MET A 1 -13.67 -41.21 9.76
N TYR A 2 -14.07 -40.22 10.56
CA TYR A 2 -13.77 -38.80 10.35
C TYR A 2 -12.30 -38.54 10.71
N ARG A 3 -11.51 -37.99 9.77
CA ARG A 3 -10.19 -37.42 10.06
C ARG A 3 -10.32 -35.90 10.13
N PRO A 4 -9.75 -35.25 11.15
CA PRO A 4 -10.04 -33.87 11.48
C PRO A 4 -9.39 -32.90 10.50
N PHE A 5 -10.05 -31.76 10.33
CA PHE A 5 -9.57 -30.55 9.66
C PHE A 5 -8.18 -30.15 10.18
N GLN A 6 -7.13 -30.53 9.46
CA GLN A 6 -5.86 -29.83 9.55
C GLN A 6 -5.95 -28.67 8.56
N MET A 7 -6.53 -27.58 9.05
CA MET A 7 -6.55 -26.26 8.46
C MET A 7 -5.10 -25.76 8.40
N CYS A 8 -4.33 -26.28 7.44
CA CYS A 8 -3.03 -25.75 7.08
C CYS A 8 -3.33 -24.51 6.26
N ILE A 9 -3.41 -23.36 6.93
CA ILE A 9 -3.48 -22.07 6.28
C ILE A 9 -2.14 -21.87 5.57
N LEU A 10 -2.00 -22.44 4.39
CA LEU A 10 -0.91 -22.13 3.47
C LEU A 10 -1.23 -20.75 2.91
N TYR A 11 -0.97 -19.71 3.71
CA TYR A 11 -0.85 -18.36 3.19
C TYR A 11 0.27 -18.40 2.14
N THR A 12 -0.05 -18.04 0.91
CA THR A 12 0.96 -17.76 -0.11
C THR A 12 1.95 -16.73 0.47
N PRO A 13 3.27 -16.81 0.21
CA PRO A 13 4.24 -15.84 0.76
C PRO A 13 3.80 -14.37 0.55
N MET A 14 3.14 -14.10 -0.57
CA MET A 14 2.51 -12.81 -0.91
C MET A 14 1.46 -12.32 0.11
N GLU A 15 0.69 -13.22 0.74
CA GLU A 15 -0.30 -12.87 1.76
C GLU A 15 0.35 -12.53 3.11
N ILE A 16 1.57 -13.01 3.39
CA ILE A 16 2.29 -12.70 4.64
C ILE A 16 3.04 -11.36 4.50
N GLU A 17 3.68 -11.13 3.35
CA GLU A 17 4.45 -9.90 3.03
C GLU A 17 3.59 -8.63 3.08
N MET A 18 2.31 -8.73 2.69
CA MET A 18 1.38 -7.59 2.62
C MET A 18 0.47 -7.47 3.84
N SER A 19 0.62 -8.35 4.84
CA SER A 19 -0.22 -8.37 6.04
C SER A 19 0.45 -7.76 7.27
N GLN A 20 1.78 -7.71 7.30
CA GLN A 20 2.52 -7.13 8.42
C GLN A 20 2.54 -5.59 8.34
N PRO A 21 2.32 -4.90 9.47
CA PRO A 21 2.48 -3.45 9.53
C PRO A 21 3.97 -3.09 9.47
N PHE A 22 4.30 -2.09 8.65
CA PHE A 22 5.58 -1.42 8.69
C PHE A 22 5.50 -0.27 9.68
N VAL A 23 6.58 -0.05 10.42
CA VAL A 23 6.74 1.13 11.26
C VAL A 23 7.14 2.30 10.37
N MET A 24 6.41 3.40 10.46
CA MET A 24 6.75 4.66 9.82
C MET A 24 7.07 5.71 10.88
N ILE A 25 8.14 6.46 10.65
CA ILE A 25 8.57 7.55 11.51
C ILE A 25 8.20 8.83 10.80
N VAL A 26 7.40 9.66 11.45
CA VAL A 26 6.86 10.89 10.89
C VAL A 26 7.63 12.07 11.45
N HIS A 27 8.10 12.93 10.55
CA HIS A 27 8.73 14.21 10.85
C HIS A 27 7.84 15.35 10.34
N THR A 28 7.90 16.48 11.03
CA THR A 28 7.29 17.74 10.58
C THR A 28 8.40 18.77 10.47
N ASP A 29 8.36 19.58 9.43
CA ASP A 29 9.21 20.76 9.36
C ASP A 29 8.42 21.96 9.90
N GLU A 30 9.07 22.87 10.65
CA GLU A 30 8.39 24.07 11.17
C GLU A 30 8.18 25.14 10.08
N ALA A 31 8.88 25.04 8.93
CA ALA A 31 8.78 25.99 7.83
C ALA A 31 7.83 25.54 6.70
N GLU A 32 7.57 24.24 6.55
CA GLU A 32 6.58 23.69 5.63
C GLU A 32 5.41 23.08 6.42
N SER A 33 4.18 23.56 6.20
CA SER A 33 2.96 23.01 6.79
C SER A 33 2.63 21.62 6.23
N GLY A 34 3.46 20.61 6.54
CA GLY A 34 3.33 19.26 6.02
C GLY A 34 4.04 18.22 6.87
N PHE A 35 3.62 16.98 6.70
CA PHE A 35 4.22 15.81 7.34
C PHE A 35 5.00 15.01 6.30
N SER A 36 6.16 14.51 6.71
CA SER A 36 6.94 13.55 5.94
C SER A 36 7.11 12.28 6.77
N ALA A 37 7.11 11.13 6.12
CA ALA A 37 7.35 9.85 6.76
C ALA A 37 8.36 9.04 5.97
N PHE A 38 9.20 8.30 6.69
CA PHE A 38 10.07 7.30 6.10
C PHE A 38 9.96 5.98 6.84
N PHE A 39 10.44 4.93 6.19
CA PHE A 39 10.37 3.56 6.68
C PHE A 39 11.77 3.00 6.92
N PRO A 40 12.17 2.70 8.15
CA PRO A 40 13.47 2.08 8.43
C PRO A 40 13.60 0.68 7.81
N ASP A 41 12.47 -0.04 7.69
CA ASP A 41 12.44 -1.41 7.15
C ASP A 41 12.22 -1.45 5.62
N ALA A 42 11.96 -0.30 4.99
CA ALA A 42 11.85 -0.15 3.54
C ALA A 42 12.67 1.07 3.10
N PRO A 43 14.02 0.95 3.12
CA PRO A 43 14.90 2.08 2.83
C PRO A 43 14.65 2.61 1.41
N GLY A 44 14.49 3.93 1.30
CA GLY A 44 14.14 4.61 0.05
C GLY A 44 12.65 4.73 -0.22
N CYS A 45 11.79 4.12 0.61
CA CYS A 45 10.37 4.44 0.64
C CYS A 45 10.14 5.67 1.53
N VAL A 46 9.54 6.71 0.97
CA VAL A 46 9.16 7.93 1.67
C VAL A 46 7.74 8.33 1.27
N ALA A 47 7.01 8.96 2.18
CA ALA A 47 5.68 9.50 1.95
C ALA A 47 5.60 10.92 2.52
N ALA A 48 4.75 11.76 1.95
CA ALA A 48 4.49 13.11 2.45
C ALA A 48 2.99 13.38 2.36
N GLY A 49 2.49 14.28 3.20
CA GLY A 49 1.08 14.69 3.17
C GLY A 49 0.83 15.91 4.04
N GLU A 50 -0.17 16.72 3.66
CA GLU A 50 -0.55 17.92 4.42
C GLU A 50 -1.26 17.58 5.73
N THR A 51 -1.86 16.40 5.81
CA THR A 51 -2.50 15.86 7.02
C THR A 51 -1.99 14.46 7.35
N LEU A 52 -2.06 14.07 8.63
CA LEU A 52 -1.73 12.70 9.05
C LEU A 52 -2.58 11.63 8.36
N GLY A 53 -3.83 11.94 8.01
CA GLY A 53 -4.73 11.04 7.30
C GLY A 53 -4.27 10.77 5.88
N GLN A 54 -3.94 11.83 5.15
CA GLN A 54 -3.40 11.76 3.79
C GLN A 54 -2.03 11.08 3.79
N LEU A 55 -1.13 11.49 4.69
CA LEU A 55 0.18 10.85 4.88
C LEU A 55 0.05 9.34 5.05
N LYS A 56 -0.92 8.87 5.84
CA LYS A 56 -1.12 7.43 6.08
C LYS A 56 -1.65 6.69 4.84
N ALA A 57 -2.52 7.32 4.05
CA ALA A 57 -3.01 6.75 2.80
C ALA A 57 -1.87 6.65 1.78
N ASP A 58 -1.12 7.73 1.61
CA ASP A 58 0.01 7.83 0.68
C ASP A 58 1.14 6.88 1.10
N ALA A 59 1.42 6.76 2.41
CA ALA A 59 2.34 5.79 2.97
C ALA A 59 1.98 4.34 2.61
N ALA A 60 0.70 3.96 2.70
CA ALA A 60 0.25 2.62 2.35
C ALA A 60 0.40 2.34 0.83
N SER A 61 0.15 3.34 -0.01
CA SER A 61 0.32 3.25 -1.46
C SER A 61 1.81 3.23 -1.86
N ALA A 62 2.64 4.08 -1.25
CA ALA A 62 4.07 4.16 -1.46
C ALA A 62 4.79 2.86 -1.09
N LEU A 63 4.51 2.29 0.09
CA LEU A 63 5.03 0.98 0.49
C LEU A 63 4.69 -0.09 -0.53
N ARG A 64 3.45 -0.05 -1.05
CA ARG A 64 3.00 -1.03 -2.01
C ARG A 64 3.75 -0.90 -3.33
N SER A 65 3.84 0.31 -3.87
CA SER A 65 4.59 0.60 -5.09
C SER A 65 6.06 0.23 -4.94
N HIS A 66 6.67 0.52 -3.79
CA HIS A 66 8.05 0.15 -3.50
C HIS A 66 8.27 -1.37 -3.48
N ILE A 67 7.33 -2.14 -2.90
CA ILE A 67 7.35 -3.61 -2.95
C ILE A 67 7.18 -4.11 -4.40
N ASP A 68 6.23 -3.56 -5.16
CA ASP A 68 5.96 -3.97 -6.54
C ASP A 68 7.21 -3.70 -7.43
N VAL A 69 7.81 -2.52 -7.34
CA VAL A 69 9.06 -2.18 -8.07
C VAL A 69 10.22 -3.09 -7.65
N SER A 70 10.38 -3.34 -6.35
CA SER A 70 11.44 -4.24 -5.87
C SER A 70 11.28 -5.65 -6.46
N ARG A 71 10.05 -6.12 -6.69
CA ARG A 71 9.79 -7.40 -7.36
C ARG A 71 10.14 -7.37 -8.84
N GLU A 72 9.73 -6.32 -9.54
CA GLU A 72 9.95 -6.18 -10.99
C GLU A 72 11.45 -6.12 -11.31
N GLU A 73 12.21 -5.43 -10.47
CA GLU A 73 13.67 -5.29 -10.60
C GLU A 73 14.45 -6.49 -10.01
N GLY A 74 13.77 -7.46 -9.39
CA GLY A 74 14.40 -8.61 -8.75
C GLY A 74 15.26 -8.27 -7.53
N LEU A 75 14.96 -7.14 -6.88
CA LEU A 75 15.60 -6.68 -5.66
C LEU A 75 15.05 -7.44 -4.43
N ALA A 76 15.75 -7.32 -3.31
CA ALA A 76 15.28 -7.87 -2.04
C ALA A 76 13.99 -7.17 -1.60
N ILE A 77 12.95 -7.94 -1.33
CA ILE A 77 11.68 -7.40 -0.84
C ILE A 77 11.84 -6.98 0.61
N PRO A 78 11.45 -5.74 0.98
CA PRO A 78 11.54 -5.29 2.35
C PRO A 78 10.64 -6.13 3.25
N VAL A 79 11.14 -6.45 4.44
CA VAL A 79 10.42 -7.25 5.45
C VAL A 79 10.24 -6.39 6.69
N ALA A 80 8.99 -6.19 7.10
CA ALA A 80 8.68 -5.48 8.33
C ALA A 80 9.20 -6.23 9.54
N ARG A 81 9.87 -5.51 10.44
CA ARG A 81 10.24 -5.99 11.78
C ARG A 81 9.12 -5.63 12.77
N ASP A 82 9.11 -6.32 13.90
CA ASP A 82 8.22 -5.96 15.01
C ASP A 82 8.51 -4.54 15.53
N PHE A 83 7.47 -3.87 16.00
CA PHE A 83 7.54 -2.49 16.49
C PHE A 83 8.67 -2.28 17.52
N ASP A 84 8.79 -3.19 18.50
CA ASP A 84 9.82 -3.12 19.55
C ASP A 84 11.25 -3.32 18.99
N ALA A 85 11.39 -4.16 17.97
CA ALA A 85 12.67 -4.41 17.30
C ALA A 85 13.12 -3.19 16.49
N VAL A 86 12.19 -2.48 15.84
CA VAL A 86 12.49 -1.22 15.13
C VAL A 86 12.90 -0.12 16.12
N LEU A 87 12.17 0.01 17.23
CA LEU A 87 12.51 1.01 18.23
C LEU A 87 13.83 0.72 18.95
N SER A 88 14.22 -0.54 19.08
CA SER A 88 15.49 -0.91 19.73
C SER A 88 16.72 -0.73 18.83
N ASP A 89 16.52 -0.38 17.56
CA ASP A 89 17.59 -0.23 16.58
C ASP A 89 18.37 1.10 16.80
N PRO A 90 19.70 1.06 17.01
CA PRO A 90 20.51 2.25 17.21
C PRO A 90 20.46 3.26 16.06
N ASP A 91 20.39 2.80 14.81
CA ASP A 91 20.34 3.66 13.62
C ASP A 91 18.97 4.37 13.51
N VAL A 92 17.94 3.75 14.06
CA VAL A 92 16.59 4.32 14.13
C VAL A 92 16.48 5.31 15.29
N GLN A 93 17.07 5.01 16.43
CA GLN A 93 17.05 5.83 17.64
C GLN A 93 17.50 7.28 17.43
N GLU A 94 18.45 7.54 16.53
CA GLU A 94 18.83 8.91 16.19
C GLU A 94 17.69 9.68 15.52
N ASN A 95 16.99 9.03 14.58
CA ASN A 95 15.87 9.62 13.87
C ASN A 95 14.61 9.76 14.72
N LEU A 96 14.49 8.98 15.80
CA LEU A 96 13.36 9.06 16.74
C LEU A 96 13.39 10.33 17.59
N LYS A 97 14.56 10.97 17.77
CA LYS A 97 14.68 12.17 18.62
C LYS A 97 13.89 13.35 18.07
N ASP A 98 13.85 13.46 16.75
CA ASP A 98 13.15 14.53 16.02
C ASP A 98 11.81 14.06 15.44
N ALA A 99 11.37 12.84 15.78
CA ALA A 99 10.12 12.28 15.29
C ALA A 99 8.92 12.99 15.96
N PHE A 100 7.99 13.44 15.12
CA PHE A 100 6.71 13.98 15.57
C PHE A 100 5.78 12.87 16.06
N VAL A 101 5.67 11.77 15.30
CA VAL A 101 4.88 10.59 15.69
C VAL A 101 5.42 9.33 15.02
N ILE A 102 5.21 8.19 15.66
CA ILE A 102 5.56 6.87 15.12
C ILE A 102 4.24 6.12 14.93
N LEU A 103 4.03 5.59 13.73
CA LEU A 103 2.79 4.94 13.36
C LEU A 103 3.05 3.62 12.65
N GLU A 104 2.10 2.71 12.74
CA GLU A 104 2.08 1.48 11.96
C GLU A 104 1.17 1.65 10.74
N VAL A 105 1.67 1.25 9.58
CA VAL A 105 0.91 1.27 8.33
C VAL A 105 1.14 -0.04 7.58
N ARG A 106 0.06 -0.59 7.01
CA ARG A 106 0.15 -1.81 6.20
C ARG A 106 0.27 -1.40 4.72
N PRO A 107 1.09 -2.12 3.93
CA PRO A 107 1.07 -1.93 2.49
C PRO A 107 -0.35 -2.13 1.95
N LEU A 108 -0.75 -1.32 0.98
CA LEU A 108 -2.08 -1.42 0.41
C LEU A 108 -2.25 -2.80 -0.26
N ALA A 109 -3.11 -3.63 0.35
CA ALA A 109 -3.34 -4.97 -0.13
C ALA A 109 -4.06 -4.94 -1.48
N ARG A 110 -3.43 -5.45 -2.55
CA ARG A 110 -4.22 -6.04 -3.63
C ARG A 110 -4.81 -7.32 -3.05
N SER A 111 -6.11 -7.31 -2.79
CA SER A 111 -6.84 -8.57 -2.81
C SER A 111 -6.71 -9.11 -4.23
N GLY A 112 -5.65 -9.88 -4.50
CA GLY A 112 -5.45 -10.60 -5.77
C GLY A 112 -6.55 -11.64 -6.03
N ARG A 113 -7.46 -11.82 -5.06
CA ARG A 113 -8.71 -12.55 -5.27
C ARG A 113 -9.63 -11.75 -6.18
N VAL A 114 -9.72 -12.21 -7.43
CA VAL A 114 -10.72 -11.73 -8.38
C VAL A 114 -12.11 -12.14 -7.88
N LYS A 115 -12.89 -11.16 -7.42
CA LYS A 115 -14.31 -11.35 -7.11
C LYS A 115 -15.13 -10.99 -8.34
N ARG A 116 -15.79 -11.99 -8.95
CA ARG A 116 -16.74 -11.72 -10.05
C ARG A 116 -17.99 -11.05 -9.49
N VAL A 117 -18.39 -9.95 -10.13
CA VAL A 117 -19.60 -9.19 -9.80
C VAL A 117 -20.44 -9.02 -11.06
N ASN A 118 -21.76 -9.05 -10.92
CA ASN A 118 -22.69 -8.69 -11.99
C ASN A 118 -23.18 -7.27 -11.71
N ILE A 119 -23.06 -6.39 -12.70
CA ILE A 119 -23.45 -4.99 -12.61
C ILE A 119 -24.30 -4.60 -13.81
N THR A 120 -25.14 -3.58 -13.63
CA THR A 120 -25.87 -2.92 -14.72
C THR A 120 -25.17 -1.61 -15.05
N ILE A 121 -24.88 -1.38 -16.33
CA ILE A 121 -24.23 -0.17 -16.84
C ILE A 121 -24.98 0.29 -18.09
N ASP A 122 -24.99 1.60 -18.31
CA ASP A 122 -25.50 2.21 -19.54
C ASP A 122 -24.68 1.79 -20.77
N GLU A 123 -25.35 1.59 -21.91
CA GLU A 123 -24.72 1.10 -23.14
C GLU A 123 -23.69 2.08 -23.71
N PHE A 124 -23.98 3.38 -23.65
CA PHE A 124 -23.06 4.41 -24.14
C PHE A 124 -21.82 4.52 -23.24
N ALA A 125 -22.02 4.43 -21.92
CA ALA A 125 -20.91 4.36 -20.97
C ALA A 125 -20.03 3.13 -21.20
N LEU A 126 -20.62 1.98 -21.51
CA LEU A 126 -19.88 0.75 -21.79
C LEU A 126 -18.97 0.87 -23.03
N ASP A 127 -19.46 1.45 -24.12
CA ASP A 127 -18.66 1.70 -25.34
C ASP A 127 -17.47 2.63 -25.06
N ILE A 128 -17.68 3.68 -24.27
CA ILE A 128 -16.59 4.59 -23.86
C ILE A 128 -15.52 3.84 -23.05
N ILE A 129 -15.95 3.02 -22.09
CA ILE A 129 -15.05 2.22 -21.25
C ILE A 129 -14.25 1.24 -22.12
N ASP A 130 -14.88 0.54 -23.05
CA ASP A 130 -14.21 -0.43 -23.93
C ASP A 130 -13.14 0.25 -24.78
N ARG A 131 -13.48 1.37 -25.43
CA ARG A 131 -12.52 2.14 -26.22
C ARG A 131 -11.37 2.68 -25.39
N ALA A 132 -11.62 3.08 -24.15
CA ALA A 132 -10.59 3.55 -23.24
C ALA A 132 -9.66 2.39 -22.82
N ALA A 133 -10.23 1.23 -22.47
CA ALA A 133 -9.47 0.04 -22.10
C ALA A 133 -8.58 -0.46 -23.25
N GLU A 134 -9.11 -0.48 -24.48
CA GLU A 134 -8.34 -0.85 -25.67
C GLU A 134 -7.15 0.08 -25.93
N ARG A 135 -7.33 1.40 -25.79
CA ARG A 135 -6.26 2.38 -25.99
C ARG A 135 -5.08 2.16 -25.05
N VAL A 136 -5.33 1.66 -23.84
CA VAL A 136 -4.30 1.40 -22.83
C VAL A 136 -3.90 -0.08 -22.76
N GLY A 137 -4.38 -0.92 -23.69
CA GLY A 137 -4.04 -2.34 -23.76
C GLY A 137 -4.51 -3.15 -22.54
N SER A 138 -5.59 -2.72 -21.88
CA SER A 138 -6.12 -3.35 -20.66
C SER A 138 -7.45 -4.07 -20.92
N THR A 139 -7.86 -4.91 -19.96
CA THR A 139 -9.20 -5.51 -19.99
C THR A 139 -10.22 -4.55 -19.38
N ARG A 140 -11.48 -4.60 -19.84
CA ARG A 140 -12.58 -3.77 -19.30
C ARG A 140 -12.61 -3.74 -17.78
N SER A 141 -12.57 -4.90 -17.13
CA SER A 141 -12.61 -5.02 -15.67
C SER A 141 -11.37 -4.44 -14.99
N ALA A 142 -10.19 -4.59 -15.59
CA ALA A 142 -8.96 -4.03 -15.03
C ALA A 142 -8.94 -2.50 -15.18
N PHE A 143 -9.37 -1.98 -16.33
CA PHE A 143 -9.51 -0.54 -16.56
C PHE A 143 -10.51 0.08 -15.56
N MET A 144 -11.70 -0.50 -15.42
CA MET A 144 -12.72 -0.03 -14.48
C MET A 144 -12.22 -0.07 -13.02
N ALA A 145 -11.52 -1.15 -12.63
CA ALA A 145 -10.97 -1.27 -11.29
C ALA A 145 -9.87 -0.22 -11.03
N SER A 146 -8.98 0.00 -11.99
CA SER A 146 -7.91 1.00 -11.89
C SER A 146 -8.49 2.41 -11.75
N ALA A 147 -9.43 2.78 -12.61
CA ALA A 147 -10.06 4.10 -12.58
C ALA A 147 -10.84 4.35 -11.27
N ALA A 148 -11.47 3.31 -10.72
CA ALA A 148 -12.17 3.42 -9.43
C ALA A 148 -11.20 3.58 -8.25
N LEU A 149 -10.02 2.95 -8.30
CA LEU A 149 -9.00 3.09 -7.27
C LEU A 149 -8.38 4.49 -7.30
N GLU A 150 -7.96 4.95 -8.48
CA GLU A 150 -7.42 6.30 -8.69
C GLU A 150 -8.41 7.38 -8.23
N ALA A 151 -9.67 7.29 -8.65
CA ALA A 151 -10.70 8.23 -8.21
C ALA A 151 -10.96 8.19 -6.68
N SER A 152 -10.70 7.05 -6.03
CA SER A 152 -10.82 6.93 -4.57
C SER A 152 -9.63 7.56 -3.83
N GLU A 153 -8.45 7.54 -4.44
CA GLU A 153 -7.24 8.21 -3.92
C GLU A 153 -7.40 9.73 -4.03
N ASP A 154 -7.85 10.24 -5.19
CA ASP A 154 -8.13 11.67 -5.40
C ASP A 154 -9.19 12.22 -4.45
N ALA A 155 -10.25 11.45 -4.18
CA ALA A 155 -11.31 11.83 -3.25
C ALA A 155 -10.84 11.89 -1.78
N ASN A 156 -9.72 11.26 -1.47
CA ASN A 156 -9.12 11.26 -0.13
C ASN A 156 -8.07 12.38 0.02
N ALA A 157 -7.63 12.97 -1.09
CA ALA A 157 -6.70 14.08 -1.15
C ALA A 157 -7.37 15.47 -1.16
N ALA A 158 -8.71 15.52 -1.27
CA ALA A 158 -9.53 16.74 -1.27
C ALA A 158 -10.32 16.91 0.04
#